data_AF-A0AAW2YAW9-F1
#
_entry.id   AF-A0AAW2YAW9-F1
#
_cell.length_a   1.000
_cell.length_b   1.000
_cell.length_c   1.000
_cell.angle_alpha   90.00
_cell.angle_beta   90.00
_cell.angle_gamma   90.00
#
_symmetry.space_group_name_H-M   'P 1'
#
loop_
_entity.id
_entity.type
_entity.pdbx_description
1 polymer ?
#
loop_
_entity_poly.entity_id
_entity_poly.type
_entity_poly.pdbx_seq_one_letter_code
_entity_poly.pdbx_strand_id
1 'polypeptide(L)'
;MKNYIQELGVVPSIDELVIIFCDNNGAIAQAKEPRSHPRSKHILRRYYLLREMMGRGDVRMDRVTSAENMADPLTKPVSQIAHAQHLDKMGLRNMGDWL
;
A
#
# COMPACT_ATOMS: atom_id res chain seq x y z
N MET A 1 9.43 -5.81 -7.34
CA MET A 1 8.28 -5.90 -6.43
C MET A 1 7.90 -7.35 -6.17
N LYS A 2 7.65 -8.18 -7.19
CA LYS A 2 7.43 -9.64 -7.01
C LYS A 2 8.58 -10.32 -6.25
N ASN A 3 9.82 -10.14 -6.68
CA ASN A 3 11.00 -10.70 -5.99
C ASN A 3 11.11 -10.22 -4.53
N TYR A 4 10.88 -8.93 -4.27
CA TYR A 4 10.95 -8.38 -2.92
C TYR A 4 9.90 -9.01 -1.98
N ILE A 5 8.67 -9.19 -2.45
CA ILE A 5 7.63 -9.81 -1.63
C ILE A 5 7.88 -11.33 -1.47
N GLN A 6 8.43 -12.01 -2.48
CA GLN A 6 8.89 -13.39 -2.35
C GLN A 6 10.02 -13.52 -1.33
N GLU A 7 10.99 -12.59 -1.33
CA GLU A 7 12.07 -12.53 -0.34
C GLU A 7 11.56 -12.30 1.09
N LEU A 8 10.47 -11.56 1.27
CA LEU A 8 9.83 -11.42 2.59
C LEU A 8 9.28 -12.74 3.12
N GLY A 9 9.09 -13.77 2.28
CA GLY A 9 8.63 -15.11 2.70
C GLY A 9 7.18 -15.17 3.19
N VAL A 10 6.42 -14.07 3.06
CA VAL A 10 5.04 -13.95 3.55
C VAL A 10 4.04 -14.63 2.61
N VAL A 11 4.39 -14.75 1.33
CA VAL A 11 3.59 -15.44 0.31
C VAL A 11 4.46 -16.36 -0.54
N PRO A 12 4.02 -17.61 -0.81
CA PRO A 12 4.83 -18.64 -1.46
C PRO A 12 5.18 -18.36 -2.93
N SER A 13 4.31 -17.67 -3.67
CA SER A 13 4.63 -17.09 -4.99
C SER A 13 3.72 -15.89 -5.27
N ILE A 14 4.12 -15.04 -6.23
CA ILE A 14 3.26 -13.98 -6.78
C ILE A 14 3.06 -14.24 -8.25
N ASP A 15 2.28 -15.28 -8.54
CA ASP A 15 1.78 -15.53 -9.88
C ASP A 15 0.49 -14.71 -10.15
N GLU A 16 -0.18 -14.29 -9.08
CA GLU A 16 -1.44 -13.53 -9.12
C GLU A 16 -1.26 -12.01 -9.05
N LEU A 17 -2.34 -11.31 -9.41
CA LEU A 17 -2.49 -9.86 -9.34
C LEU A 17 -2.25 -9.32 -7.91
N VAL A 18 -1.31 -8.38 -7.75
CA VAL A 18 -1.06 -7.73 -6.45
C VAL A 18 -2.02 -6.55 -6.25
N ILE A 19 -2.78 -6.56 -5.16
CA ILE A 19 -3.65 -5.44 -4.79
C ILE A 19 -2.88 -4.46 -3.90
N ILE A 20 -2.79 -3.21 -4.33
CA ILE A 20 -2.23 -2.10 -3.56
C ILE A 20 -3.37 -1.24 -3.03
N PHE A 21 -3.50 -1.17 -1.72
CA PHE A 21 -4.47 -0.31 -1.05
C PHE A 21 -3.89 1.11 -0.88
N CYS A 22 -4.69 2.13 -1.22
CA CYS A 22 -4.31 3.53 -1.08
C CYS A 22 -5.49 4.38 -0.59
N ASP A 23 -5.26 5.32 0.32
CA ASP A 23 -6.28 6.25 0.81
C ASP A 23 -6.31 7.57 0.04
N ASN A 24 -5.27 7.84 -0.75
CA ASN A 24 -5.14 9.05 -1.56
C ASN A 24 -5.80 8.88 -2.94
N ASN A 25 -7.00 9.43 -3.08
CA ASN A 25 -7.73 9.45 -4.36
C ASN A 25 -6.94 10.11 -5.49
N GLY A 26 -6.15 11.14 -5.21
CA GLY A 26 -5.30 11.79 -6.20
C GLY A 26 -4.23 10.84 -6.73
N ALA A 27 -3.63 10.04 -5.86
CA ALA A 27 -2.66 9.03 -6.27
C ALA A 27 -3.30 7.91 -7.09
N ILE A 28 -4.47 7.40 -6.68
CA ILE A 28 -5.22 6.39 -7.44
C ILE A 28 -5.62 6.93 -8.82
N ALA A 29 -6.14 8.15 -8.87
CA ALA A 29 -6.52 8.80 -10.12
C ALA A 29 -5.31 8.99 -11.03
N GLN A 30 -4.17 9.44 -10.51
CA GLN A 30 -2.94 9.58 -11.28
C GLN A 30 -2.38 8.24 -11.76
N ALA A 31 -2.55 7.16 -11.00
CA ALA A 31 -2.16 5.83 -11.44
C ALA A 31 -3.07 5.30 -12.55
N LYS A 32 -4.37 5.65 -12.56
CA LYS A 32 -5.31 5.26 -13.62
C LYS A 32 -5.22 6.16 -14.86
N GLU A 33 -5.09 7.45 -14.66
CA GLU A 33 -5.24 8.46 -15.72
C GLU A 33 -4.27 9.63 -15.49
N PRO A 34 -3.33 9.91 -16.43
CA PRO A 34 -2.42 11.04 -16.31
C PRO A 34 -3.16 12.38 -16.36
N ARG A 35 -3.30 13.03 -15.20
CA ARG A 35 -3.52 14.48 -15.18
C ARG A 35 -2.17 15.15 -15.01
N SER A 36 -1.66 15.70 -16.11
CA SER A 36 -0.35 16.38 -16.15
C SER A 36 -0.35 17.56 -15.18
N HIS A 37 0.52 17.50 -14.16
CA HIS A 37 0.90 18.66 -13.36
C HIS A 37 2.41 18.91 -13.53
N PRO A 38 2.82 20.06 -14.07
CA PRO A 38 4.21 20.32 -14.48
C PRO A 38 5.25 20.37 -13.33
N ARG A 39 4.87 20.20 -12.06
CA ARG A 39 5.76 20.42 -10.90
C ARG A 39 6.30 19.15 -10.22
N SER A 40 6.12 17.96 -10.78
CA SER A 40 6.26 16.73 -9.98
C SER A 40 7.07 15.60 -10.66
N LYS A 41 8.34 15.86 -11.03
CA LYS A 41 9.23 14.89 -11.72
C LYS A 41 9.43 13.55 -10.97
N HIS A 42 9.65 13.57 -9.65
CA HIS A 42 9.86 12.34 -8.86
C HIS A 42 8.59 11.51 -8.71
N ILE A 43 7.46 12.21 -8.64
CA ILE A 43 6.10 11.66 -8.64
C ILE A 43 5.83 10.97 -9.99
N LEU A 44 6.14 11.64 -11.12
CA LEU A 44 5.99 11.09 -12.48
C LEU A 44 6.65 9.71 -12.63
N ARG A 45 7.91 9.53 -12.22
CA ARG A 45 8.62 8.24 -12.37
C ARG A 45 7.93 7.09 -11.64
N ARG A 46 7.45 7.32 -10.41
CA ARG A 46 6.73 6.29 -9.63
C ARG A 46 5.38 5.94 -10.24
N TYR A 47 4.63 6.94 -10.75
CA TYR A 47 3.36 6.67 -11.43
C TYR A 47 3.53 5.96 -12.77
N TYR A 48 4.57 6.28 -13.54
CA TYR A 48 4.87 5.55 -14.78
C TYR A 48 5.10 4.06 -14.51
N LEU A 49 5.88 3.73 -13.48
CA LEU A 49 6.12 2.34 -13.09
C LEU A 49 4.82 1.65 -12.65
N LEU A 50 4.01 2.30 -11.80
CA LEU A 50 2.73 1.74 -11.35
C LEU A 50 1.77 1.50 -12.52
N ARG A 51 1.71 2.43 -13.48
CA ARG A 51 0.90 2.28 -14.69
C ARG A 51 1.36 1.12 -15.56
N GLU A 52 2.66 0.98 -15.77
CA GLU A 52 3.21 -0.12 -16.55
C GLU A 52 2.83 -1.47 -15.90
N MET A 53 2.94 -1.56 -14.57
CA MET A 53 2.54 -2.75 -13.82
C MET A 53 1.03 -3.01 -13.87
N MET A 54 0.21 -1.96 -13.77
CA MET A 54 -1.25 -2.07 -13.92
C MET A 54 -1.65 -2.47 -15.34
N GLY A 55 -0.98 -1.93 -16.36
CA GLY A 55 -1.22 -2.25 -17.76
C GLY A 55 -0.84 -3.68 -18.12
N ARG A 56 0.18 -4.25 -17.47
CA ARG A 56 0.50 -5.68 -17.54
C ARG A 56 -0.46 -6.59 -16.76
N GLY A 57 -1.32 -6.02 -15.92
CA GLY A 57 -2.15 -6.79 -15.00
C GLY A 57 -1.39 -7.39 -13.80
N ASP A 58 -0.17 -6.92 -13.52
CA ASP A 58 0.60 -7.37 -12.35
C ASP A 58 0.06 -6.76 -11.05
N VAL A 59 -0.55 -5.57 -11.13
CA VAL A 59 -0.96 -4.76 -9.98
C VAL A 59 -2.35 -4.16 -10.20
N ARG A 60 -3.16 -4.08 -9.15
CA ARG A 60 -4.41 -3.29 -9.11
C ARG A 60 -4.37 -2.35 -7.91
N MET A 61 -4.82 -1.10 -8.09
CA MET A 61 -4.96 -0.14 -7.00
C MET A 61 -6.42 -0.02 -6.55
N ASP A 62 -6.64 -0.28 -5.26
CA ASP A 62 -7.94 -0.16 -4.60
C ASP A 62 -7.91 0.93 -3.52
N ARG A 63 -9.07 1.55 -3.32
CA ARG A 63 -9.23 2.57 -2.29
C ARG A 63 -9.40 1.90 -0.93
N VAL A 64 -8.71 2.43 0.08
CA VAL A 64 -8.95 2.12 1.49
C VAL A 64 -9.22 3.42 2.25
N THR A 65 -9.96 3.37 3.35
CA THR A 65 -10.10 4.54 4.23
C THR A 65 -8.85 4.69 5.10
N SER A 66 -8.51 5.90 5.54
CA SER A 66 -7.34 6.08 6.43
C SER A 66 -7.48 5.28 7.74
N ALA A 67 -8.70 5.14 8.28
CA ALA A 67 -8.97 4.31 9.47
C ALA A 67 -8.77 2.80 9.25
N GLU A 68 -8.73 2.35 8.00
CA GLU A 68 -8.50 0.95 7.63
C GLU A 68 -7.10 0.75 7.03
N ASN A 69 -6.39 1.81 6.69
CA ASN A 69 -5.06 1.73 6.12
C ASN A 69 -4.05 1.35 7.21
N MET A 70 -3.70 0.07 7.30
CA MET A 70 -2.70 -0.41 8.26
C MET A 70 -1.31 0.19 8.04
N ALA A 71 -1.03 0.81 6.89
CA ALA A 71 0.24 1.51 6.68
C ALA A 71 0.30 2.89 7.37
N ASP A 72 -0.83 3.47 7.79
CA ASP A 72 -0.88 4.82 8.38
C ASP A 72 0.02 4.96 9.62
N PRO A 73 -0.05 4.07 10.63
CA PRO A 73 0.84 4.14 11.80
C PRO A 73 2.33 4.09 11.47
N LEU A 74 2.70 3.52 10.32
CA LEU A 74 4.10 3.35 9.92
C LEU A 74 4.66 4.57 9.18
N THR A 75 3.79 5.50 8.76
CA THR A 75 4.17 6.62 7.89
C THR A 75 3.87 7.99 8.49
N LYS A 76 3.04 8.06 9.52
CA LYS A 76 2.68 9.30 10.21
C LYS A 76 2.28 9.05 11.67
N PRO A 77 2.36 10.07 12.55
CA PRO A 77 1.76 9.98 13.87
C PRO A 77 0.23 9.83 13.77
N VAL A 78 -0.33 8.94 14.59
CA VAL A 78 -1.78 8.70 14.74
C VAL A 78 -2.16 8.79 16.22
N SER A 79 -3.46 8.95 16.52
CA SER A 79 -3.92 8.94 17.91
C SER A 79 -3.69 7.56 18.55
N GLN A 80 -3.57 7.51 19.88
CA GLN A 80 -3.37 6.24 20.60
C GLN A 80 -4.49 5.22 20.32
N ILE A 81 -5.73 5.71 20.20
CA ILE A 81 -6.90 4.88 19.88
C ILE A 81 -6.76 4.28 18.48
N ALA A 82 -6.44 5.10 17.48
CA ALA A 82 -6.24 4.62 16.11
C ALA A 82 -5.04 3.64 16.04
N HIS A 83 -3.95 3.96 16.73
CA HIS A 83 -2.79 3.08 16.83
C HIS A 83 -3.17 1.70 17.36
N ALA A 84 -3.87 1.63 18.50
CA ALA A 84 -4.31 0.38 19.09
C ALA A 84 -5.23 -0.44 18.15
N GLN A 85 -6.17 0.22 17.47
CA GLN A 85 -7.02 -0.42 16.46
C GLN A 85 -6.22 -0.99 15.29
N HIS A 86 -5.20 -0.28 14.81
CA HIS A 86 -4.34 -0.77 13.74
C HIS A 86 -3.45 -1.93 14.19
N LEU A 87 -2.88 -1.89 15.40
CA LEU A 87 -2.07 -3.00 15.92
C LEU A 87 -2.90 -4.29 16.03
N ASP A 88 -4.15 -4.19 16.50
CA ASP A 88 -5.05 -5.34 16.58
C ASP A 88 -5.36 -5.91 15.18
N LYS A 89 -5.66 -5.05 14.20
CA LYS A 89 -5.88 -5.46 12.80
C LYS A 89 -4.64 -6.10 12.16
N MET A 90 -3.44 -5.69 12.55
CA MET A 90 -2.19 -6.31 12.11
C MET A 90 -1.94 -7.68 12.75
N GLY A 91 -2.69 -8.05 13.79
CA GLY A 91 -2.46 -9.27 14.56
C GLY A 91 -1.28 -9.16 15.52
N LEU A 92 -0.84 -7.94 15.87
CA LEU A 92 0.20 -7.74 16.87
C LEU A 92 -0.37 -8.04 18.26
N ARG A 93 0.36 -8.88 19.01
CA ARG A 93 -0.01 -9.33 20.35
C ARG A 93 1.12 -9.02 21.32
N ASN A 94 0.81 -8.77 22.58
CA ASN A 94 1.85 -8.62 23.57
C ASN A 94 2.57 -9.96 23.73
N MET A 95 3.89 -9.95 23.92
CA MET A 95 4.66 -11.19 24.09
C MET A 95 4.15 -12.04 25.28
N GLY A 96 3.56 -11.41 26.30
CA GLY A 96 2.93 -12.10 27.43
C GLY A 96 1.64 -12.86 27.10
N ASP A 97 1.00 -12.59 25.94
CA ASP A 97 -0.24 -13.25 25.53
C ASP A 97 0.01 -14.59 24.78
N TRP A 98 1.28 -14.96 24.58
CA TRP A 98 1.69 -16.18 23.86
C TRP A 98 2.02 -17.37 24.77
N LEU A 99 2.08 -17.15 26.09
CA LEU A 99 2.26 -18.17 27.13
C LEU A 99 0.92 -18.53 27.76
#